data_AF-A0A927H6T4-F1
#
_entry.id   AF-A0A927H6T4-F1
#
_cell.length_a   1.000
_cell.length_b   1.000
_cell.length_c   1.000
_cell.angle_alpha   90.00
_cell.angle_beta   90.00
_cell.angle_gamma   90.00
#
_symmetry.space_group_name_H-M   'P 1'
#
loop_
_entity.id
_entity.type
_entity.pdbx_description
1 polymer ?
#
loop_
_entity_poly.entity_id
_entity_poly.type
_entity_poly.pdbx_seq_one_letter_code
_entity_poly.pdbx_strand_id
1 'polypeptide(L)'
;MQHLRSSEELMKYISSMNRDNSVCQFFIPGKGRFTLVLQEEDQQSIHADVMANPELKQMISESREQYKQGLGMNTSELLKSFSPQDFVK
;
A
#
# COMPACT_ATOMS: atom_id res chain seq x y z
N MET A 1 23.43 18.08 13.82
CA MET A 1 21.95 18.11 13.75
C MET A 1 21.56 19.18 12.75
N GLN A 2 20.68 18.87 11.78
CA GLN A 2 20.37 19.82 10.72
C GLN A 2 19.30 20.83 11.14
N HIS A 3 19.47 22.07 10.70
CA HIS A 3 18.51 23.16 10.93
C HIS A 3 17.76 23.41 9.63
N LEU A 4 16.47 23.05 9.60
CA LEU A 4 15.62 23.31 8.45
C LEU A 4 15.00 24.69 8.58
N ARG A 5 15.11 25.49 7.52
CA ARG A 5 14.61 26.87 7.47
C ARG A 5 13.45 27.05 6.50
N SER A 6 13.20 26.08 5.61
CA SER A 6 12.08 26.14 4.68
C SER A 6 11.43 24.77 4.40
N SER A 7 10.24 24.82 3.82
CA SER A 7 9.52 23.64 3.34
C SER A 7 10.24 22.94 2.20
N GLU A 8 10.88 23.68 1.30
CA GLU A 8 11.60 23.11 0.16
C GLU A 8 12.79 22.27 0.62
N GLU A 9 13.52 22.72 1.65
CA GLU A 9 14.61 21.97 2.26
C GLU A 9 14.11 20.65 2.87
N LEU A 10 12.97 20.69 3.58
CA LEU A 10 12.34 19.50 4.15
C LEU A 10 11.90 18.51 3.07
N MET A 11 11.22 19.00 2.02
CA MET A 11 10.72 18.15 0.93
C MET A 11 11.86 17.52 0.14
N LYS A 12 12.95 18.26 -0.12
CA LYS A 12 14.16 17.71 -0.73
C LYS A 12 14.74 16.59 0.14
N TYR A 13 14.74 16.78 1.45
CA TYR A 13 15.20 15.76 2.39
C TYR A 13 14.36 14.49 2.32
N ILE A 14 13.03 14.62 2.41
CA ILE A 14 12.07 13.51 2.30
C ILE A 14 12.28 12.74 0.99
N SER A 15 12.42 13.45 -0.14
CA SER A 15 12.62 12.83 -1.46
C SER A 15 13.93 12.06 -1.61
N SER A 16 14.92 12.35 -0.76
CA SER A 16 16.24 11.70 -0.78
C SER A 16 16.38 10.58 0.25
N MET A 17 15.31 10.27 1.00
CA MET A 17 15.33 9.19 1.98
C MET A 17 15.25 7.81 1.29
N ASN A 18 15.94 6.85 1.87
CA ASN A 18 16.01 5.44 1.51
C ASN A 18 16.31 4.62 2.78
N ARG A 19 16.50 3.31 2.62
CA ARG A 19 16.83 2.40 3.73
C ARG A 19 18.05 2.81 4.56
N ASP A 20 19.09 3.31 3.90
CA ASP A 20 20.38 3.65 4.54
C ASP A 20 20.29 4.91 5.41
N ASN A 21 19.37 5.83 5.09
CA ASN A 21 19.12 7.07 5.85
C ASN A 21 17.67 7.15 6.36
N SER A 22 17.10 5.99 6.69
CA SER A 22 15.68 5.81 7.06
C SER A 22 15.26 6.52 8.35
N VAL A 23 16.19 7.00 9.17
CA VAL A 23 15.89 7.82 10.36
C VAL A 23 16.72 9.09 10.30
N CYS A 24 16.07 10.25 10.33
CA CYS A 24 16.76 11.52 10.44
C CYS A 24 16.13 12.44 11.49
N GLN A 25 16.95 13.30 12.08
CA GLN A 25 16.51 14.29 13.07
C GLN A 25 16.88 15.70 12.60
N PHE A 26 15.90 16.59 12.65
CA PHE A 26 16.09 17.99 12.30
C PHE A 26 15.43 18.91 13.31
N PHE A 27 15.89 20.15 13.33
CA PHE A 27 15.38 21.21 14.19
C PHE A 27 14.76 22.31 13.35
N ILE A 28 13.55 22.73 13.72
CA ILE A 28 12.87 23.90 13.16
C ILE A 28 12.88 25.01 14.21
N PRO A 29 13.50 26.17 13.93
CA PRO A 29 13.48 27.33 14.82
C PRO A 29 12.05 27.71 15.24
N GLY A 30 11.82 27.86 16.54
CA GLY A 30 10.51 28.19 17.11
C GLY A 30 9.49 27.04 17.16
N LYS A 31 9.83 25.84 16.65
CA LYS A 31 8.96 24.65 16.68
C LYS A 31 9.60 23.46 17.40
N GLY A 32 10.92 23.42 17.47
CA GLY A 32 11.65 22.39 18.22
C GLY A 32 12.25 21.31 17.33
N ARG A 33 12.51 20.15 17.94
CA ARG A 33 13.17 19.00 17.31
C ARG A 33 12.15 17.99 16.80
N PHE A 34 12.37 17.52 15.58
CA PHE A 34 11.56 16.51 14.92
C PHE A 34 12.44 15.32 14.52
N THR A 35 11.83 14.13 14.55
CA THR A 35 12.41 12.90 13.99
C THR A 35 11.52 12.47 12.85
N LEU A 36 12.12 12.24 11.69
CA LEU A 36 11.45 11.69 10.52
C LEU A 36 11.96 10.26 10.32
N VAL A 37 11.02 9.34 10.16
CA VAL A 37 11.29 7.92 9.97
C VAL A 37 10.66 7.51 8.65
N LEU A 38 11.47 7.00 7.73
CA LEU A 38 11.02 6.35 6.52
C LEU A 38 10.52 4.96 6.90
N GLN A 39 9.21 4.79 6.86
CA GLN A 39 8.58 3.48 6.90
C GLN A 39 8.46 2.99 5.46
N GLU A 40 9.59 2.53 4.91
CA GLU A 40 9.52 1.61 3.78
C GLU A 40 8.90 0.33 4.32
N GLU A 41 7.61 0.14 4.04
CA GLU A 41 7.16 -1.23 3.88
C GLU A 41 8.04 -1.80 2.76
N ASP A 42 8.75 -2.90 3.04
CA ASP A 42 9.08 -3.85 1.98
C ASP A 42 7.73 -4.27 1.39
N GLN A 43 7.12 -3.41 0.57
CA GLN A 43 5.87 -3.71 -0.08
C GLN A 43 6.26 -4.76 -1.10
N GLN A 44 6.21 -6.01 -0.67
CA GLN A 44 6.04 -7.14 -1.53
C GLN A 44 4.87 -6.75 -2.42
N SER A 45 5.20 -6.27 -3.61
CA SER A 45 4.20 -5.67 -4.47
C SER A 45 3.24 -6.77 -4.86
N ILE A 46 1.98 -6.42 -5.12
CA ILE A 46 1.02 -7.36 -5.72
C ILE A 46 1.64 -8.01 -6.97
N HIS A 47 2.46 -7.27 -7.72
CA HIS A 47 3.19 -7.82 -8.86
C HIS A 47 4.20 -8.92 -8.45
N ALA A 48 4.99 -8.69 -7.40
CA ALA A 48 5.91 -9.69 -6.86
C ALA A 48 5.17 -10.94 -6.37
N ASP A 49 4.03 -10.77 -5.69
CA ASP A 49 3.16 -11.87 -5.24
C ASP A 49 2.61 -12.68 -6.41
N VAL A 50 2.13 -12.00 -7.44
CA VAL A 50 1.60 -12.62 -8.66
C VAL A 50 2.70 -13.36 -9.43
N MET A 51 3.93 -12.88 -9.42
CA MET A 51 5.05 -13.58 -10.05
C MET A 51 5.53 -14.78 -9.22
N ALA A 52 5.44 -14.69 -7.90
CA ALA A 52 5.80 -15.78 -6.99
C ALA A 52 4.75 -16.91 -6.95
N ASN A 53 3.47 -16.60 -7.24
CA ASN A 53 2.37 -17.56 -7.18
C ASN A 53 1.64 -17.70 -8.54
N PRO A 54 1.91 -18.78 -9.32
CA PRO A 54 1.25 -19.05 -10.59
C PRO A 54 -0.28 -19.18 -10.52
N GLU A 55 -0.82 -19.75 -9.45
CA GLU A 55 -2.27 -19.90 -9.25
C GLU A 55 -2.93 -18.54 -9.05
N LEU A 56 -2.31 -17.66 -8.26
CA LEU A 56 -2.77 -16.29 -8.06
C LEU A 56 -2.79 -15.51 -9.39
N LYS A 57 -1.74 -15.69 -10.22
CA LYS A 57 -1.69 -15.10 -11.57
C LYS A 57 -2.81 -15.59 -12.46
N GLN A 58 -3.11 -16.88 -12.44
CA GLN A 58 -4.19 -17.48 -13.21
C GLN A 58 -5.54 -16.92 -12.75
N MET A 59 -5.83 -16.95 -11.45
CA MET A 59 -7.07 -16.46 -10.86
C MET A 59 -7.34 -14.99 -11.21
N ILE A 60 -6.31 -14.12 -11.14
CA ILE A 60 -6.46 -12.70 -11.53
C ILE A 60 -6.75 -12.56 -13.03
N SER A 61 -6.11 -13.39 -13.87
CA SER A 61 -6.29 -13.33 -15.32
C SER A 61 -7.70 -13.78 -15.71
N GLU A 62 -8.18 -14.87 -15.13
CA GLU A 62 -9.54 -15.41 -15.34
C GLU A 62 -10.60 -14.43 -14.82
N SER A 63 -10.42 -13.86 -13.62
CA SER A 63 -11.32 -12.86 -13.06
C SER A 63 -11.47 -11.64 -13.97
N ARG A 64 -10.36 -11.15 -14.56
CA ARG A 64 -10.40 -10.05 -15.54
C ARG A 64 -11.16 -10.41 -16.81
N GLU A 65 -11.02 -11.63 -17.29
CA GLU A 65 -11.73 -12.09 -18.48
C GLU A 65 -13.23 -12.26 -18.23
N GLN A 66 -13.61 -12.87 -17.10
CA GLN A 66 -15.00 -12.97 -16.66
C GLN A 66 -15.65 -11.59 -16.51
N TYR A 67 -14.93 -10.61 -15.95
CA TYR A 67 -15.42 -9.23 -15.84
C TYR A 67 -15.72 -8.62 -17.21
N LYS A 68 -14.82 -8.77 -18.20
CA LYS A 68 -15.04 -8.27 -19.57
C LYS A 68 -16.23 -8.93 -20.25
N GLN A 69 -16.47 -10.21 -19.94
CA GLN A 69 -17.60 -10.98 -20.47
C GLN A 69 -18.92 -10.69 -19.72
N GLY A 70 -18.90 -9.83 -18.70
CA GLY A 70 -20.08 -9.51 -17.89
C GLY A 70 -20.51 -10.65 -16.96
N LEU A 71 -19.63 -11.62 -16.70
CA LEU A 71 -19.86 -12.77 -15.82
C LEU A 71 -19.60 -12.46 -14.33
N GLY A 72 -19.57 -11.17 -13.98
CA GLY A 72 -19.41 -10.71 -12.61
C GLY A 72 -20.72 -10.79 -11.83
N MET A 73 -20.62 -10.94 -10.51
CA MET A 73 -21.76 -10.90 -9.60
C MET A 73 -21.80 -9.55 -8.89
N ASN A 74 -22.95 -8.88 -8.88
CA ASN A 74 -23.10 -7.66 -8.11
C ASN A 74 -23.36 -7.96 -6.62
N THR A 75 -23.21 -6.95 -5.77
CA THR A 75 -23.37 -7.10 -4.31
C THR A 75 -24.74 -7.67 -3.93
N SER A 76 -25.82 -7.28 -4.64
CA SER A 76 -27.16 -7.77 -4.34
C SER A 76 -27.32 -9.24 -4.70
N GLU A 77 -26.75 -9.68 -5.82
CA GLU A 77 -26.73 -11.08 -6.22
C GLU A 77 -25.92 -11.90 -5.22
N LEU A 78 -24.72 -11.44 -4.86
CA LEU A 78 -23.86 -12.09 -3.88
C LEU A 78 -24.59 -12.32 -2.54
N LEU A 79 -25.23 -11.28 -2.01
CA LEU A 79 -25.96 -11.37 -0.74
C LEU A 79 -27.13 -12.37 -0.81
N LYS A 80 -27.77 -12.52 -1.97
CA LYS A 80 -28.85 -13.51 -2.19
C LYS A 80 -28.33 -14.93 -2.37
N SER A 81 -27.06 -15.11 -2.74
CA SER A 81 -26.47 -16.44 -2.90
C SER A 81 -26.13 -17.12 -1.58
N PHE A 82 -26.00 -16.35 -0.50
CA PHE A 82 -25.84 -16.90 0.84
C PHE A 82 -27.16 -17.44 1.39
N SER A 83 -27.08 -18.59 2.03
CA SER A 83 -28.14 -19.19 2.82
C SER A 83 -27.94 -18.88 4.31
N PRO A 84 -29.00 -18.99 5.15
CA PRO A 84 -28.85 -18.85 6.60
C PRO A 84 -27.83 -19.81 7.22
N GLN A 85 -27.57 -20.96 6.58
CA GLN A 85 -26.61 -21.96 7.06
C GLN A 85 -25.16 -21.50 6.91
N ASP A 86 -24.87 -20.65 5.92
CA ASP A 86 -23.53 -20.08 5.67
C ASP A 86 -23.08 -19.11 6.78
N PHE A 87 -24.00 -18.71 7.66
CA PHE A 87 -23.74 -17.82 8.79
C PHE A 87 -23.71 -18.56 10.14
N VAL A 88 -23.92 -19.88 10.15
CA VAL A 88 -23.83 -20.68 11.37
C VAL A 88 -22.38 -21.12 11.56
N LYS A 89 -21.80 -20.76 12.70
CA LYS A 89 -20.43 -21.13 13.10
C LYS A 89 -20.32 -22.59 13.52
#